data_AF-A0A200J714-F1
#
_entry.id   AF-A0A200J714-F1
#
_cell.length_a   1.000
_cell.length_b   1.000
_cell.length_c   1.000
_cell.angle_alpha   90.00
_cell.angle_beta   90.00
_cell.angle_gamma   90.00
#
_symmetry.space_group_name_H-M   'P 1'
#
loop_
_entity.id
_entity.type
_entity.pdbx_description
1 polymer ?
#
loop_
_entity_poly.entity_id
_entity_poly.type
_entity_poly.pdbx_seq_one_letter_code
_entity_poly.pdbx_strand_id
1 'polypeptide(L)'
;MVDLGNHFMKALKIADKFDARAFAQTIINSAFEFGKIKEIKFISERASGNTNNQSYIINQDGDIFTQFIIRSISSALKPNDNFVSGDGKVTSFHFRSRGDDLDEKIAALGIGEARKMLSYQVVGGNNPQIYLRMNSVYPLEKAIKQGDFYQNSILQDVQEKHNTSVEMLKYLFTKEQPESNAQERILNYSKWFWDNIEDYFMGVLPNEVKNTLSKRSKN
;
A
#
# COMPACT_ATOMS: atom_id res chain seq x y z
N MET A 1 -3.43 -33.70 18.70
CA MET A 1 -2.73 -33.76 17.39
C MET A 1 -2.71 -35.14 16.73
N VAL A 2 -2.25 -36.19 17.43
CA VAL A 2 -2.01 -37.51 16.82
C VAL A 2 -3.27 -38.14 16.22
N ASP A 3 -4.38 -38.11 16.96
CA ASP A 3 -5.64 -38.73 16.50
C ASP A 3 -6.25 -37.98 15.32
N LEU A 4 -6.21 -36.65 15.34
CA LEU A 4 -6.66 -35.82 14.23
C LEU A 4 -5.80 -36.04 12.97
N GLY A 5 -4.48 -36.14 13.13
CA GLY A 5 -3.58 -36.49 12.03
C GLY A 5 -3.89 -37.87 11.45
N ASN A 6 -4.11 -38.89 12.30
CA ASN A 6 -4.50 -40.23 11.84
C ASN A 6 -5.86 -40.23 11.13
N HIS A 7 -6.81 -39.40 11.58
CA HIS A 7 -8.08 -39.21 10.89
C HIS A 7 -7.88 -38.60 9.50
N PHE A 8 -7.03 -37.58 9.37
CA PHE A 8 -6.69 -36.97 8.08
C PHE A 8 -5.95 -37.91 7.14
N MET A 9 -5.08 -38.80 7.65
CA MET A 9 -4.49 -39.85 6.81
C MET A 9 -5.56 -40.71 6.14
N LYS A 10 -6.60 -41.09 6.87
CA LYS A 10 -7.71 -41.93 6.36
C LYS A 10 -8.64 -41.15 5.45
N ALA A 11 -9.11 -39.99 5.90
CA ALA A 11 -10.12 -39.20 5.20
C ALA A 11 -9.56 -38.50 3.95
N LEU A 12 -8.34 -37.98 4.03
CA LEU A 12 -7.71 -37.17 2.97
C LEU A 12 -6.59 -37.94 2.23
N LYS A 13 -6.42 -39.23 2.53
CA LYS A 13 -5.42 -40.12 1.91
C LYS A 13 -3.99 -39.56 1.97
N ILE A 14 -3.62 -38.94 3.11
CA ILE A 14 -2.25 -38.45 3.35
C ILE A 14 -1.36 -39.64 3.69
N ALA A 15 -0.37 -39.93 2.84
CA ALA A 15 0.52 -41.08 3.00
C ALA A 15 1.48 -40.94 4.19
N ASP A 16 2.05 -39.74 4.37
CA ASP A 16 3.02 -39.47 5.43
C ASP A 16 2.33 -39.05 6.74
N LYS A 17 2.70 -39.73 7.83
CA LYS A 17 2.17 -39.49 9.18
C LYS A 17 2.62 -38.15 9.76
N PHE A 18 3.84 -37.72 9.49
CA PHE A 18 4.36 -36.41 9.89
C PHE A 18 3.64 -35.30 9.14
N ASP A 19 3.43 -35.44 7.84
CA ASP A 19 2.66 -34.48 7.05
C ASP A 19 1.22 -34.35 7.56
N ALA A 20 0.57 -35.48 7.87
CA ALA A 20 -0.79 -35.47 8.39
C ALA A 20 -0.90 -34.82 9.78
N ARG A 21 0.13 -35.00 10.64
CA ARG A 21 0.22 -34.35 11.95
C ARG A 21 0.52 -32.86 11.83
N ALA A 22 1.41 -32.48 10.93
CA ALA A 22 1.72 -31.08 10.63
C ALA A 22 0.45 -30.37 10.13
N PHE A 23 -0.28 -30.99 9.21
CA PHE A 23 -1.55 -30.47 8.73
C PHE A 23 -2.60 -30.36 9.85
N ALA A 24 -2.69 -31.35 10.74
CA ALA A 24 -3.56 -31.27 11.92
C ALA A 24 -3.19 -30.09 12.83
N GLN A 25 -1.90 -29.82 13.03
CA GLN A 25 -1.45 -28.68 13.81
C GLN A 25 -1.76 -27.35 13.10
N THR A 26 -1.60 -27.26 11.78
CA THR A 26 -1.99 -26.07 11.00
C THR A 26 -3.47 -25.76 11.17
N ILE A 27 -4.34 -26.77 11.05
CA ILE A 27 -5.79 -26.58 11.24
C ILE A 27 -6.12 -26.08 12.65
N ILE A 28 -5.49 -26.64 13.69
CA ILE A 28 -5.69 -26.20 15.08
C ILE A 28 -5.22 -24.75 15.26
N ASN A 29 -4.04 -24.40 14.75
CA ASN A 29 -3.51 -23.05 14.82
C ASN A 29 -4.42 -22.05 14.09
N SER A 30 -4.85 -22.37 12.87
CA SER A 30 -5.80 -21.54 12.11
C SER A 30 -7.14 -21.38 12.83
N ALA A 31 -7.61 -22.40 13.56
CA ALA A 31 -8.82 -22.29 14.39
C ALA A 31 -8.65 -21.34 15.58
N PHE A 32 -7.48 -21.31 16.22
CA PHE A 32 -7.16 -20.31 17.25
C PHE A 32 -7.05 -18.90 16.67
N GLU A 33 -6.37 -18.73 15.52
CA GLU A 33 -6.28 -17.44 14.84
C GLU A 33 -7.66 -16.92 14.41
N PHE A 34 -8.52 -17.80 13.87
CA PHE A 34 -9.91 -17.46 13.58
C PHE A 34 -10.65 -16.94 14.81
N GLY A 35 -10.48 -17.60 15.97
CA GLY A 35 -11.07 -17.13 17.23
C GLY A 35 -10.57 -15.75 17.65
N LYS A 36 -9.28 -15.45 17.46
CA LYS A 36 -8.72 -14.12 17.73
C LYS A 36 -9.28 -13.06 16.78
N ILE A 37 -9.27 -13.33 15.47
CA ILE A 37 -9.71 -12.38 14.44
C ILE A 37 -11.21 -12.05 14.58
N LYS A 38 -12.04 -13.05 14.89
CA LYS A 38 -13.48 -12.86 15.09
C LYS A 38 -13.85 -12.48 16.53
N GLU A 39 -12.86 -12.30 17.41
CA GLU A 39 -13.05 -12.02 18.83
C GLU A 39 -14.01 -13.01 19.52
N ILE A 40 -13.98 -14.28 19.11
CA ILE A 40 -14.85 -15.34 19.61
C ILE A 40 -14.02 -16.49 20.18
N LYS A 41 -14.55 -17.13 21.22
CA LYS A 41 -13.93 -18.33 21.80
C LYS A 41 -14.25 -19.58 20.98
N PHE A 42 -13.77 -19.67 19.74
CA PHE A 42 -14.10 -20.78 18.83
C PHE A 42 -13.56 -22.13 19.34
N ILE A 43 -12.26 -22.19 19.64
CA ILE A 43 -11.57 -23.39 20.12
C ILE A 43 -10.85 -23.07 21.44
N SER A 44 -10.71 -24.07 22.30
CA SER A 44 -9.96 -23.94 23.56
C SER A 44 -9.22 -25.22 23.89
N GLU A 45 -8.00 -25.07 24.41
CA GLU A 45 -7.26 -26.20 24.94
C GLU A 45 -7.85 -26.63 26.28
N ARG A 46 -8.10 -27.93 26.43
CA ARG A 46 -8.53 -28.52 27.69
C ARG A 46 -7.28 -28.88 28.48
N ALA A 47 -7.10 -28.26 29.64
CA ALA A 47 -6.07 -28.67 30.59
C ALA A 47 -6.32 -30.12 31.00
N SER A 48 -5.48 -31.03 30.51
CA SER A 48 -5.45 -32.43 30.92
C SER A 48 -4.40 -32.58 32.01
N GLY A 49 -4.73 -33.23 33.12
CA GLY A 49 -3.78 -33.54 34.18
C GLY A 49 -2.63 -34.48 33.76
N ASN A 50 -2.68 -34.99 32.53
CA ASN A 50 -1.65 -35.85 31.94
C ASN A 50 -1.02 -35.11 30.73
N THR A 51 0.26 -34.75 30.86
CA THR A 51 0.99 -33.82 29.97
C THR A 51 1.16 -34.29 28.52
N ASN A 52 0.88 -35.55 28.22
CA ASN A 52 1.14 -36.14 26.90
C ASN A 52 -0.02 -36.06 25.90
N ASN A 53 -1.25 -35.78 26.34
CA ASN A 53 -2.42 -35.77 25.46
C ASN A 53 -3.14 -34.41 25.49
N GLN A 54 -2.81 -33.56 24.52
CA GLN A 54 -3.54 -32.31 24.27
C GLN A 54 -4.90 -32.60 23.66
N SER A 55 -5.94 -32.10 24.31
CA SER A 55 -7.34 -32.20 23.88
C SER A 55 -7.91 -30.81 23.68
N TYR A 56 -8.79 -30.66 22.70
CA TYR A 56 -9.39 -29.37 22.36
C TYR A 56 -10.92 -29.47 22.43
N ILE A 57 -11.55 -28.37 22.81
CA ILE A 57 -13.00 -28.21 22.81
C ILE A 57 -13.34 -27.12 21.79
N ILE A 58 -14.29 -27.43 20.91
CA ILE A 58 -14.89 -26.46 19.98
C ILE A 58 -16.17 -25.97 20.64
N ASN A 59 -16.29 -24.66 20.86
CA ASN A 59 -17.41 -24.08 21.61
C ASN A 59 -18.54 -23.54 20.71
N GLN A 60 -18.31 -23.47 19.40
CA GLN A 60 -19.28 -22.97 18.41
C GLN A 60 -19.42 -23.94 17.24
N ASP A 61 -20.36 -23.64 16.34
CA ASP A 61 -20.56 -24.42 15.13
C ASP A 61 -19.31 -24.38 14.22
N GLY A 62 -18.85 -25.56 13.79
CA GLY A 62 -17.72 -25.73 12.89
C GLY A 62 -17.98 -25.22 11.48
N ASP A 63 -19.24 -25.06 11.09
CA ASP A 63 -19.61 -24.53 9.78
C ASP A 63 -19.15 -23.09 9.59
N ILE A 64 -19.12 -22.29 10.67
CA ILE A 64 -18.68 -20.90 10.63
C ILE A 64 -17.19 -20.82 10.25
N PHE A 65 -16.37 -21.71 10.82
CA PHE A 65 -14.94 -21.79 10.51
C PHE A 65 -14.69 -22.28 9.07
N THR A 66 -15.49 -23.26 8.61
CA THR A 66 -15.35 -23.78 7.24
C THR A 66 -15.75 -22.72 6.21
N GLN A 67 -16.86 -22.01 6.42
CA GLN A 67 -17.28 -20.91 5.57
C GLN A 67 -16.28 -19.77 5.57
N PHE A 68 -15.70 -19.46 6.73
CA PHE A 68 -14.62 -18.50 6.86
C PHE A 68 -13.42 -18.86 5.96
N ILE A 69 -12.92 -20.09 6.03
CA ILE A 69 -11.80 -20.54 5.19
C ILE A 69 -12.14 -20.41 3.71
N ILE A 70 -13.30 -20.94 3.30
CA ILE A 70 -13.72 -20.93 1.88
C ILE A 70 -13.84 -19.49 1.37
N ARG A 71 -14.44 -18.58 2.15
CA ARG A 71 -14.61 -17.18 1.79
C ARG A 71 -13.26 -16.48 1.67
N SER A 72 -12.37 -16.68 2.64
CA SER A 72 -11.05 -16.03 2.68
C SER A 72 -10.12 -16.50 1.57
N ILE A 73 -10.12 -17.80 1.25
CA ILE A 73 -9.37 -18.32 0.09
C ILE A 73 -9.97 -17.77 -1.20
N SER A 74 -11.30 -17.78 -1.34
CA SER A 74 -11.95 -17.29 -2.55
C SER A 74 -11.67 -15.81 -2.79
N SER A 75 -11.71 -14.98 -1.74
CA SER A 75 -11.41 -13.55 -1.83
C SER A 75 -9.91 -13.27 -2.07
N ALA A 76 -9.02 -14.14 -1.60
CA ALA A 76 -7.59 -14.04 -1.88
C ALA A 76 -7.24 -14.42 -3.34
N LEU A 77 -7.89 -15.46 -3.88
CA LEU A 77 -7.67 -15.93 -5.24
C LEU A 77 -8.39 -15.08 -6.30
N LYS A 78 -9.52 -14.48 -5.93
CA LYS A 78 -10.32 -13.57 -6.78
C LYS A 78 -10.55 -12.25 -6.05
N PRO A 79 -9.50 -11.43 -5.90
CA PRO A 79 -9.62 -10.10 -5.30
C PRO A 79 -10.52 -9.21 -6.16
N ASN A 80 -11.27 -8.33 -5.52
CA ASN A 80 -12.18 -7.41 -6.19
C ASN A 80 -11.49 -6.09 -6.62
N ASP A 81 -10.43 -5.70 -5.91
CA ASP A 81 -9.73 -4.43 -6.08
C ASP A 81 -8.21 -4.58 -5.87
N ASN A 82 -7.45 -3.59 -6.34
CA ASN A 82 -6.01 -3.43 -6.07
C ASN A 82 -5.19 -4.71 -6.30
N PHE A 83 -5.32 -5.34 -7.47
CA PHE A 83 -4.59 -6.56 -7.80
C PHE A 83 -4.03 -6.55 -9.23
N VAL A 84 -3.02 -7.39 -9.43
CA VAL A 84 -2.48 -7.76 -10.74
C VAL A 84 -2.53 -9.27 -10.87
N SER A 85 -3.20 -9.75 -11.91
CA SER A 85 -3.23 -11.17 -12.26
C SER A 85 -2.25 -11.45 -13.40
N GLY A 86 -1.40 -12.45 -13.19
CA GLY A 86 -0.55 -13.06 -14.21
C GLY A 86 -0.87 -14.55 -14.35
N ASP A 87 -0.13 -15.24 -15.21
CA ASP A 87 -0.32 -16.67 -15.43
C ASP A 87 -0.07 -17.46 -14.13
N GLY A 88 -1.14 -18.04 -13.56
CA GLY A 88 -1.11 -18.79 -12.31
C GLY A 88 -0.73 -18.00 -11.05
N LYS A 89 -0.63 -16.66 -11.11
CA LYS A 89 -0.20 -15.82 -9.98
C LYS A 89 -1.13 -14.62 -9.79
N VAL A 90 -1.54 -14.38 -8.56
CA VAL A 90 -2.30 -13.19 -8.15
C VAL A 90 -1.46 -12.39 -7.16
N THR A 91 -1.24 -11.11 -7.44
CA THR A 91 -0.60 -10.17 -6.52
C THR A 91 -1.63 -9.15 -6.09
N SER A 92 -1.98 -9.09 -4.81
CA SER A 92 -2.95 -8.13 -4.26
C SER A 92 -2.28 -7.18 -3.28
N PHE A 93 -2.71 -5.92 -3.28
CA PHE A 93 -2.17 -4.85 -2.43
C PHE A 93 -3.20 -4.46 -1.38
N HIS A 94 -2.81 -4.49 -0.11
CA HIS A 94 -3.69 -4.22 1.03
C HIS A 94 -3.18 -3.01 1.82
N PHE A 95 -4.09 -2.08 2.15
CA PHE A 95 -3.79 -0.98 3.07
C PHE A 95 -4.01 -1.43 4.52
N ARG A 96 -3.06 -1.13 5.42
CA ARG A 96 -3.12 -1.55 6.83
C ARG A 96 -4.34 -1.02 7.59
N SER A 97 -4.95 0.07 7.15
CA SER A 97 -6.16 0.63 7.79
C SER A 97 -7.37 -0.32 7.74
N ARG A 98 -7.33 -1.39 6.92
CA ARG A 98 -8.33 -2.47 6.85
C ARG A 98 -7.70 -3.83 7.20
N GLY A 99 -6.91 -3.87 8.28
CA GLY A 99 -6.02 -4.99 8.64
C GLY A 99 -6.69 -6.36 8.84
N ASP A 100 -7.90 -6.40 9.39
CA ASP A 100 -8.57 -7.67 9.75
C ASP A 100 -8.75 -8.59 8.53
N ASP A 101 -9.12 -8.04 7.36
CA ASP A 101 -9.31 -8.82 6.13
C ASP A 101 -8.00 -9.45 5.60
N LEU A 102 -6.83 -8.89 5.92
CA LEU A 102 -5.54 -9.44 5.53
C LEU A 102 -5.17 -10.64 6.42
N ASP A 103 -5.33 -10.52 7.74
CA ASP A 103 -5.05 -11.60 8.68
C ASP A 103 -5.97 -12.82 8.42
N GLU A 104 -7.23 -12.56 8.06
CA GLU A 104 -8.19 -13.59 7.63
C GLU A 104 -7.67 -14.39 6.42
N LYS A 105 -7.16 -13.68 5.41
CA LYS A 105 -6.61 -14.29 4.19
C LYS A 105 -5.35 -15.09 4.50
N ILE A 106 -4.43 -14.55 5.30
CA ILE A 106 -3.18 -15.24 5.67
C ILE A 106 -3.47 -16.55 6.41
N ALA A 107 -4.36 -16.51 7.40
CA ALA A 107 -4.74 -17.68 8.18
C ALA A 107 -5.33 -18.80 7.29
N ALA A 108 -6.12 -18.43 6.28
CA ALA A 108 -6.74 -19.37 5.35
C ALA A 108 -5.77 -19.87 4.26
N LEU A 109 -4.91 -19.00 3.73
CA LEU A 109 -3.87 -19.36 2.75
C LEU A 109 -2.83 -20.32 3.36
N GLY A 110 -2.50 -20.18 4.65
CA GLY A 110 -1.64 -21.12 5.37
C GLY A 110 -2.16 -22.56 5.36
N ILE A 111 -3.48 -22.76 5.36
CA ILE A 111 -4.09 -24.10 5.24
C ILE A 111 -3.86 -24.67 3.83
N GLY A 112 -4.05 -23.85 2.79
CA GLY A 112 -3.82 -24.25 1.41
C GLY A 112 -2.36 -24.59 1.12
N GLU A 113 -1.43 -23.81 1.68
CA GLU A 113 0.01 -24.04 1.59
C GLU A 113 0.45 -25.33 2.29
N ALA A 114 -0.09 -25.62 3.48
CA ALA A 114 0.19 -26.87 4.20
C ALA A 114 -0.23 -28.12 3.41
N ARG A 115 -1.15 -27.99 2.44
CA ARG A 115 -1.57 -29.05 1.53
C ARG A 115 -0.90 -28.98 0.16
N LYS A 116 0.08 -28.09 -0.03
CA LYS A 116 0.79 -27.87 -1.29
C LYS A 116 -0.16 -27.54 -2.45
N MET A 117 -1.31 -26.93 -2.15
CA MET A 117 -2.32 -26.55 -3.15
C MET A 117 -2.03 -25.18 -3.76
N LEU A 118 -1.36 -24.32 -3.00
CA LEU A 118 -0.89 -23.00 -3.40
C LEU A 118 0.38 -22.67 -2.62
N SER A 119 1.08 -21.63 -3.04
CA SER A 119 2.15 -20.99 -2.27
C SER A 119 1.83 -19.50 -2.18
N TYR A 120 2.06 -18.88 -1.03
CA TYR A 120 1.82 -17.45 -0.88
C TYR A 120 3.01 -16.78 -0.19
N GLN A 121 3.20 -15.49 -0.49
CA GLN A 121 4.22 -14.67 0.14
C GLN A 121 3.58 -13.34 0.50
N VAL A 122 3.69 -12.96 1.78
CA VAL A 122 3.29 -11.63 2.23
C VAL A 122 4.53 -10.77 2.30
N VAL A 123 4.58 -9.73 1.47
CA VAL A 123 5.66 -8.75 1.48
C VAL A 123 5.12 -7.50 2.14
N GLY A 124 5.43 -7.34 3.42
CA GLY A 124 4.98 -6.22 4.22
C GLY A 124 5.65 -6.24 5.59
N GLY A 125 6.09 -5.08 6.06
CA GLY A 125 6.63 -4.96 7.41
C GLY A 125 5.51 -4.90 8.43
N ASN A 126 5.55 -5.80 9.42
CA ASN A 126 4.64 -5.80 10.59
C ASN A 126 4.73 -4.49 11.40
N ASN A 127 5.77 -3.68 11.13
CA ASN A 127 5.96 -2.34 11.64
C ASN A 127 6.81 -1.52 10.66
N PRO A 128 6.24 -0.78 9.69
CA PRO A 128 7.02 0.18 8.92
C PRO A 128 7.44 1.30 9.88
N GLN A 129 8.59 1.15 10.52
CA GLN A 129 9.21 2.20 11.31
C GLN A 129 9.94 3.12 10.35
N ILE A 130 9.48 4.37 10.25
CA ILE A 130 10.27 5.42 9.63
C ILE A 130 11.34 5.80 10.66
N TYR A 131 12.55 5.29 10.47
CA TYR A 131 13.69 5.66 11.31
C TYR A 131 14.22 7.04 10.86
N LEU A 132 13.81 8.09 11.57
CA LEU A 132 14.34 9.43 11.34
C LEU A 132 15.61 9.62 12.19
N ARG A 133 16.78 9.58 11.55
CA ARG A 133 18.03 10.00 12.18
C ARG A 133 18.13 11.52 12.13
N MET A 134 17.81 12.17 13.25
CA MET A 134 18.00 13.62 13.39
C MET A 134 19.40 13.89 13.95
N ASN A 135 20.32 14.32 13.09
CA ASN A 135 21.68 14.68 13.52
C ASN A 135 21.71 15.99 14.33
N SER A 136 20.65 16.79 14.26
CA SER A 136 20.47 17.98 15.10
C SER A 136 18.99 18.29 15.26
N VAL A 137 18.56 18.51 16.50
CA VAL A 137 17.20 18.97 16.84
C VAL A 137 17.04 20.49 16.69
N TYR A 138 18.14 21.21 16.50
CA TYR A 138 18.18 22.67 16.43
C TYR A 138 17.27 23.27 15.34
N PRO A 139 17.16 22.71 14.11
CA PRO A 139 16.22 23.24 13.11
C PRO A 139 14.75 23.10 13.51
N LEU A 140 14.39 22.02 14.23
CA LEU A 140 13.04 21.80 14.73
C LEU A 140 12.72 22.72 15.91
N GLU A 141 13.65 22.89 16.83
CA GLU A 141 13.51 23.89 17.90
C GLU A 141 13.38 25.30 17.35
N LYS A 142 14.18 25.63 16.32
CA LYS A 142 14.10 26.93 15.65
C LYS A 142 12.74 27.11 14.96
N ALA A 143 12.23 26.08 14.28
CA ALA A 143 10.90 26.09 13.67
C ALA A 143 9.78 26.30 14.70
N ILE A 144 9.86 25.63 15.85
CA ILE A 144 8.89 25.79 16.95
C ILE A 144 9.01 27.19 17.59
N LYS A 145 10.24 27.67 17.84
CA LYS A 145 10.51 28.98 18.46
C LYS A 145 10.19 30.16 17.53
N GLN A 146 10.26 29.96 16.21
CA GLN A 146 9.95 30.99 15.21
C GLN A 146 8.48 31.01 14.80
N GLY A 147 7.63 30.06 15.21
CA GLY A 147 6.21 30.05 14.85
C GLY A 147 5.99 30.20 13.34
N ASP A 148 5.15 31.16 12.94
CA ASP A 148 4.82 31.47 11.53
C ASP A 148 6.01 31.94 10.66
N PHE A 149 7.19 32.16 11.26
CA PHE A 149 8.41 32.57 10.53
C PHE A 149 9.30 31.40 10.10
N TYR A 150 8.84 30.15 10.20
CA TYR A 150 9.54 29.01 9.63
C TYR A 150 9.58 29.14 8.10
N GLN A 151 10.77 29.40 7.56
CA GLN A 151 11.02 29.41 6.12
C GLN A 151 11.71 28.12 5.72
N ASN A 152 11.01 27.29 4.93
CA ASN A 152 11.57 26.10 4.32
C ASN A 152 12.02 26.44 2.90
N SER A 153 13.32 26.43 2.66
CA SER A 153 13.88 26.75 1.35
C SER A 153 13.37 25.83 0.24
N ILE A 154 13.09 24.55 0.51
CA ILE A 154 12.52 23.64 -0.48
C ILE A 154 11.09 24.06 -0.83
N LEU A 155 10.26 24.38 0.16
CA LEU A 155 8.89 24.83 -0.10
C LEU A 155 8.87 26.19 -0.81
N GLN A 156 9.80 27.06 -0.45
CA GLN A 156 9.99 28.35 -1.10
C GLN A 156 10.41 28.17 -2.56
N ASP A 157 11.39 27.31 -2.84
CA ASP A 157 11.84 26.99 -4.21
C ASP A 157 10.69 26.42 -5.06
N VAL A 158 9.86 25.53 -4.48
CA VAL A 158 8.69 24.97 -5.17
C VAL A 158 7.69 26.07 -5.50
N GLN A 159 7.42 26.97 -4.54
CA GLN A 159 6.50 28.09 -4.73
C GLN A 159 7.02 29.08 -5.79
N GLU A 160 8.31 29.40 -5.77
CA GLU A 160 8.96 30.28 -6.74
C GLU A 160 8.92 29.69 -8.16
N LYS A 161 9.20 28.40 -8.31
CA LYS A 161 9.08 27.69 -9.60
C LYS A 161 7.64 27.66 -10.11
N HIS A 162 6.68 27.44 -9.22
CA HIS A 162 5.26 27.47 -9.57
C HIS A 162 4.86 28.86 -10.08
N ASN A 163 5.18 29.91 -9.32
CA ASN A 163 4.86 31.29 -9.69
C ASN A 163 5.52 31.68 -11.03
N THR A 164 6.78 31.27 -11.23
CA THR A 164 7.51 31.49 -12.48
C THR A 164 6.82 30.80 -13.66
N SER A 165 6.43 29.54 -13.50
CA SER A 165 5.69 28.78 -14.53
C SER A 165 4.37 29.46 -14.90
N VAL A 166 3.62 29.94 -13.91
CA VAL A 166 2.33 30.62 -14.13
C VAL A 166 2.52 31.90 -14.95
N GLU A 167 3.50 32.73 -14.60
CA GLU A 167 3.75 33.98 -15.33
C GLU A 167 4.31 33.73 -16.74
N MET A 168 5.12 32.68 -16.92
CA MET A 168 5.57 32.27 -18.26
C MET A 168 4.40 31.81 -19.14
N LEU A 169 3.50 30.97 -18.61
CA LEU A 169 2.35 30.49 -19.36
C LEU A 169 1.42 31.66 -19.75
N LYS A 170 1.18 32.60 -18.83
CA LYS A 170 0.44 33.83 -19.16
C LYS A 170 1.11 34.58 -20.30
N TYR A 171 2.41 34.85 -20.19
CA TYR A 171 3.17 35.55 -21.23
C TYR A 171 3.02 34.90 -22.62
N LEU A 172 3.13 33.57 -22.68
CA LEU A 172 2.99 32.83 -23.93
C LEU A 172 1.58 32.93 -24.51
N PHE A 173 0.54 32.67 -23.70
CA PHE A 173 -0.83 32.55 -24.19
C PHE A 173 -1.60 33.88 -24.30
N THR A 174 -1.09 34.98 -23.75
CA THR A 174 -1.69 36.31 -23.88
C THR A 174 -0.96 37.21 -24.86
N LYS A 175 -0.03 36.67 -25.66
CA LYS A 175 0.68 37.45 -26.67
C LYS A 175 -0.30 37.93 -27.75
N GLU A 176 -0.33 39.24 -27.96
CA GLU A 176 -1.12 39.85 -29.05
C GLU A 176 -0.59 39.42 -30.43
N GLN A 177 -1.52 39.14 -31.35
CA GLN A 177 -1.25 38.71 -32.73
C GLN A 177 -1.76 39.78 -33.70
N PRO A 178 -0.94 40.81 -34.01
CA PRO A 178 -1.39 41.97 -34.78
C PRO A 178 -1.61 41.67 -36.27
N GLU A 179 -1.21 40.49 -36.77
CA GLU A 179 -1.29 40.17 -38.18
C GLU A 179 -2.74 40.00 -38.65
N SER A 180 -3.05 40.57 -39.82
CA SER A 180 -4.41 40.56 -40.36
C SER A 180 -4.78 39.21 -40.99
N ASN A 181 -3.81 38.48 -41.54
CA ASN A 181 -4.03 37.17 -42.15
C ASN A 181 -3.90 36.04 -41.12
N ALA A 182 -4.88 35.13 -41.09
CA ALA A 182 -4.90 33.99 -40.18
C ALA A 182 -3.70 33.05 -40.35
N GLN A 183 -3.23 32.80 -41.57
CA GLN A 183 -2.09 31.91 -41.81
C GLN A 183 -0.79 32.53 -41.28
N GLU A 184 -0.63 33.85 -41.46
CA GLU A 184 0.52 34.60 -40.99
C GLU A 184 0.57 34.66 -39.47
N ARG A 185 -0.57 34.93 -38.81
CA ARG A 185 -0.70 34.85 -37.34
C ARG A 185 -0.24 33.50 -36.80
N ILE A 186 -0.73 32.40 -37.39
CA ILE A 186 -0.41 31.05 -36.91
C ILE A 186 1.09 30.78 -37.07
N LEU A 187 1.68 31.10 -38.22
CA LEU A 187 3.08 30.83 -38.49
C LEU A 187 4.00 31.63 -37.55
N ASN A 188 3.76 32.95 -37.44
CA ASN A 188 4.57 33.84 -36.62
C ASN A 188 4.42 33.53 -35.13
N TYR A 189 3.18 33.35 -34.66
CA TYR A 189 2.93 32.99 -33.27
C TYR A 189 3.55 31.63 -32.91
N SER A 190 3.42 30.62 -33.78
CA SER A 190 3.99 29.30 -33.50
C SER A 190 5.50 29.35 -33.39
N LYS A 191 6.17 30.07 -34.31
CA LYS A 191 7.62 30.25 -34.25
C LYS A 191 8.03 30.96 -32.96
N TRP A 192 7.42 32.12 -32.68
CA TRP A 192 7.69 32.89 -31.47
C TRP A 192 7.43 32.07 -30.19
N PHE A 193 6.34 31.30 -30.15
CA PHE A 193 5.98 30.46 -29.01
C PHE A 193 7.05 29.40 -28.74
N TRP A 194 7.51 28.69 -29.78
CA TRP A 194 8.53 27.65 -29.64
C TRP A 194 9.89 28.22 -29.22
N ASP A 195 10.30 29.36 -29.79
CA ASP A 195 11.53 30.04 -29.39
C ASP A 195 11.50 30.41 -27.89
N ASN A 196 10.37 30.95 -27.40
CA ASN A 196 10.25 31.41 -26.02
C ASN A 196 10.06 30.27 -25.00
N ILE A 197 9.36 29.18 -25.36
CA ILE A 197 9.21 28.04 -24.45
C ILE A 197 10.51 27.24 -24.34
N GLU A 198 11.30 27.16 -25.42
CA GLU A 198 12.62 26.51 -25.39
C GLU A 198 13.57 27.27 -24.46
N ASP A 199 13.67 28.60 -24.61
CA ASP A 199 14.44 29.46 -23.70
C ASP A 199 14.04 29.25 -22.24
N TYR A 200 12.74 29.14 -21.96
CA TYR A 200 12.24 28.87 -20.61
C TYR A 200 12.74 27.53 -20.05
N PHE A 201 12.71 26.45 -20.84
CA PHE A 201 13.25 25.16 -20.43
C PHE A 201 14.78 25.20 -20.19
N MET A 202 15.49 26.10 -20.87
CA MET A 202 16.91 26.37 -20.65
C MET A 202 17.18 27.33 -19.48
N GLY A 203 16.13 27.79 -18.79
CA GLY A 203 16.24 28.68 -17.63
C GLY A 203 16.34 30.17 -17.98
N VAL A 204 16.10 30.55 -19.23
CA VAL A 204 16.11 31.93 -19.69
C VAL A 204 14.68 32.49 -19.66
N LEU A 205 14.45 33.49 -18.81
CA LEU A 205 13.14 34.15 -18.70
C LEU A 205 13.10 35.47 -19.50
N PRO A 206 11.98 35.75 -20.22
CA PRO A 206 11.72 37.05 -20.81
C PRO A 206 11.71 38.17 -19.77
N ASN A 207 12.05 39.39 -20.18
CA ASN A 207 12.16 40.54 -19.28
C ASN A 207 10.80 40.91 -18.67
N GLU A 208 9.71 40.74 -19.40
CA GLU A 208 8.34 40.99 -18.95
C GLU A 208 7.96 40.07 -17.78
N VAL A 209 8.34 38.79 -17.87
CA VAL A 209 8.12 37.79 -16.82
C VAL A 209 8.98 38.13 -15.59
N LYS A 210 10.27 38.40 -15.78
CA LYS A 210 11.19 38.82 -14.70
C LYS A 210 10.67 40.06 -13.95
N ASN A 211 10.21 41.07 -14.69
CA ASN A 211 9.69 42.30 -14.10
C ASN A 211 8.42 42.03 -13.29
N THR A 212 7.53 41.18 -13.78
CA THR A 212 6.28 40.82 -13.07
C THR A 212 6.56 40.04 -11.78
N LEU A 213 7.48 39.08 -11.82
CA LEU A 213 7.91 38.33 -10.63
C LEU A 213 8.58 39.25 -9.60
N SER A 214 9.42 40.20 -10.05
CA SER A 214 10.07 41.16 -9.15
C SER A 214 9.09 42.10 -8.44
N LYS A 215 7.98 42.48 -9.09
CA LYS A 215 6.90 43.28 -8.48
C LYS A 215 6.14 42.49 -7.41
N ARG A 216 5.86 41.20 -7.65
CA ARG A 216 5.19 40.33 -6.67
C ARG A 216 6.03 40.07 -5.42
N SER A 217 7.35 39.99 -5.56
CA SER A 217 8.25 39.79 -4.42
C SER A 217 8.38 41.01 -3.50
N LYS A 218 7.93 42.21 -3.93
CA LYS A 218 8.04 43.46 -3.17
C LYS A 218 6.76 43.84 -2.40
N ASN A 219 5.66 43.12 -2.63
CA ASN A 219 4.38 43.28 -1.92
C ASN A 219 4.21 42.13 -0.93
#